data_AF-A0A480B4I5-F1
#
_entry.id   AF-A0A480B4I5-F1
#
_cell.length_a   1.000
_cell.length_b   1.000
_cell.length_c   1.000
_cell.angle_alpha   90.00
_cell.angle_beta   90.00
_cell.angle_gamma   90.00
#
_symmetry.space_group_name_H-M   'P 1'
#
loop_
_entity.id
_entity.type
_entity.pdbx_description
1 polymer ?
#
loop_
_entity_poly.entity_id
_entity_poly.type
_entity_poly.pdbx_seq_one_letter_code
_entity_poly.pdbx_strand_id
1 'polypeptide(L)'
;MEKKLDLSKSVYDLVKEYPEVIDIMKGLGFSEITNKVMLNSVGKIMTIPKGAKMKGVSMIDIVSAFMKAGFTLEGEMPNLHGDDASAKGAPAEAATTHTEESNANDNAEANAEDTVTDSERVEQLKGFLKRLGTGEELGAVREDFASQFKHVEASEIMKAEQGLMREGTPLEEVQQLCDLHSALFHGSTIHEQMDAEHAKVEAVLEAQEKSQSVVTLIETVGHPLNRLTEENKALDTLIESLKTKVANQSITLEDVNAVRQVSIHYAKKGDLLYPHLKVAYDISGPSMVMWTVDGDIRDTFGRLAKSAIFTESWYEDFDAVLTRTQEMIYKEQNILFPLCAENFTAQEWYQIYKDTAQYEEIFGVERVAWTEAELALADSHAPASATDNTIALIGGSMTLDQLDAMLNTMPMEVTFVDHEDINRYFNDGEKVFKRPTTAIGRDVYSCHPPKVEPIVRGIIDSFRKGDRDNVAVWLEKQGRPFYVNYMAVRDQNNNYIGTLELVQDMQFAKDHFARSK
;
A
#
# COMPACT_ATOMS: atom_id res chain seq x y z
N MET A 1 22.79 35.03 -27.69
CA MET A 1 22.32 34.42 -26.42
C MET A 1 22.98 33.07 -26.32
N GLU A 2 23.55 32.76 -25.17
CA GLU A 2 24.12 31.45 -24.88
C GLU A 2 22.97 30.44 -24.81
N LYS A 3 23.01 29.38 -25.62
CA LYS A 3 21.95 28.36 -25.62
C LYS A 3 22.20 27.42 -24.46
N LYS A 4 21.39 27.50 -23.42
CA LYS A 4 21.57 26.72 -22.19
C LYS A 4 20.56 25.58 -22.16
N LEU A 5 21.04 24.37 -21.92
CA LEU A 5 20.24 23.15 -21.90
C LEU A 5 20.25 22.56 -20.49
N ASP A 6 19.10 22.65 -19.81
CA ASP A 6 18.88 22.06 -18.49
C ASP A 6 18.30 20.65 -18.65
N LEU A 7 19.09 19.63 -18.32
CA LEU A 7 18.73 18.23 -18.52
C LEU A 7 17.67 17.71 -17.53
N SER A 8 17.32 18.49 -16.51
CA SER A 8 16.23 18.18 -15.57
C SER A 8 14.84 18.48 -16.14
N LYS A 9 14.77 19.38 -17.15
CA LYS A 9 13.50 19.73 -17.82
C LYS A 9 12.96 18.58 -18.66
N SER A 10 11.64 18.58 -18.85
CA SER A 10 11.00 17.62 -19.75
C SER A 10 11.44 17.84 -21.20
N VAL A 11 11.47 16.76 -21.98
CA VAL A 11 11.79 16.82 -23.42
C VAL A 11 10.80 17.75 -24.14
N TYR A 12 9.53 17.78 -23.71
CA TYR A 12 8.53 18.70 -24.24
C TYR A 12 8.91 20.16 -24.02
N ASP A 13 9.32 20.53 -22.80
CA ASP A 13 9.70 21.91 -22.47
C ASP A 13 10.98 22.33 -23.19
N LEU A 14 11.97 21.43 -23.27
CA LEU A 14 13.21 21.67 -24.00
C LEU A 14 12.98 21.86 -25.50
N VAL A 15 12.09 21.09 -26.12
CA VAL A 15 11.73 21.23 -27.53
C VAL A 15 10.91 22.51 -27.79
N LYS A 16 10.08 22.90 -26.82
CA LYS A 16 9.33 24.16 -26.91
C LYS A 16 10.27 25.38 -26.82
N GLU A 17 11.31 25.29 -26.00
CA GLU A 17 12.33 26.33 -25.85
C GLU A 17 13.31 26.35 -27.03
N TYR A 18 13.74 25.17 -27.50
CA TYR A 18 14.71 24.97 -28.58
C TYR A 18 14.20 23.90 -29.57
N PRO A 19 13.46 24.27 -30.62
CA PRO A 19 12.89 23.33 -31.59
C PRO A 19 13.92 22.41 -32.26
N GLU A 20 15.18 22.87 -32.41
CA GLU A 20 16.30 22.10 -32.95
C GLU A 20 16.69 20.86 -32.13
N VAL A 21 16.25 20.77 -30.86
CA VAL A 21 16.42 19.59 -30.00
C VAL A 21 15.82 18.35 -30.65
N ILE A 22 14.71 18.49 -31.40
CA ILE A 22 14.08 17.38 -32.13
C ILE A 22 15.07 16.74 -33.11
N ASP A 23 15.76 17.55 -33.90
CA ASP A 23 16.64 17.05 -34.97
C ASP A 23 17.93 16.44 -34.40
N ILE A 24 18.47 17.03 -33.34
CA ILE A 24 19.65 16.50 -32.62
C ILE A 24 19.32 15.14 -32.00
N MET A 25 18.21 15.06 -31.25
CA MET A 25 17.77 13.81 -30.59
C MET A 25 17.39 12.74 -31.61
N LYS A 26 16.74 13.11 -32.73
CA LYS A 26 16.47 12.18 -33.81
C LYS A 26 17.76 11.58 -34.40
N GLY A 27 18.79 12.38 -34.56
CA GLY A 27 20.12 11.93 -35.03
C GLY A 27 20.79 10.94 -34.07
N LEU A 28 20.42 10.96 -32.79
CA LEU A 28 20.90 10.07 -31.74
C LEU A 28 20.01 8.83 -31.52
N GLY A 29 19.02 8.60 -32.38
CA GLY A 29 18.16 7.41 -32.33
C GLY A 29 16.78 7.61 -31.68
N PHE A 30 16.44 8.83 -31.24
CA PHE A 30 15.14 9.13 -30.62
C PHE A 30 14.09 9.53 -31.67
N SER A 31 13.75 8.61 -32.57
CA SER A 31 12.82 8.90 -33.68
C SER A 31 11.41 9.30 -33.23
N GLU A 32 10.98 8.83 -32.05
CA GLU A 32 9.64 9.03 -31.49
C GLU A 32 9.38 10.49 -31.10
N ILE A 33 10.43 11.29 -30.84
CA ILE A 33 10.33 12.71 -30.50
C ILE A 33 9.70 13.55 -31.62
N THR A 34 9.74 13.04 -32.86
CA THR A 34 9.15 13.70 -34.03
C THR A 34 7.62 13.55 -34.10
N ASN A 35 7.05 12.60 -33.34
CA ASN A 35 5.61 12.40 -33.28
C ASN A 35 4.97 13.36 -32.28
N LYS A 36 4.11 14.27 -32.78
CA LYS A 36 3.44 15.29 -31.95
C LYS A 36 2.61 14.71 -30.81
N VAL A 37 1.99 13.54 -30.98
CA VAL A 37 1.19 12.91 -29.90
C VAL A 37 2.12 12.43 -28.79
N MET A 38 3.21 11.74 -29.13
CA MET A 38 4.20 11.25 -28.16
C MET A 38 4.91 12.39 -27.43
N LEU A 39 5.25 13.46 -28.15
CA LEU A 39 5.87 14.63 -27.54
C LEU A 39 4.92 15.35 -26.56
N ASN A 40 3.62 15.43 -26.86
CA ASN A 40 2.62 16.08 -26.00
C ASN A 40 2.11 15.20 -24.84
N SER A 41 2.42 13.90 -24.84
CA SER A 41 2.09 12.96 -23.77
C SER A 41 3.35 12.55 -22.99
N VAL A 42 4.10 11.57 -23.51
CA VAL A 42 5.31 11.02 -22.88
C VAL A 42 6.41 12.07 -22.78
N GLY A 43 6.53 12.96 -23.76
CA GLY A 43 7.53 14.03 -23.74
C GLY A 43 7.39 15.02 -22.57
N LYS A 44 6.19 15.16 -21.97
CA LYS A 44 5.96 16.03 -20.80
C LYS A 44 6.47 15.43 -19.49
N ILE A 45 6.61 14.11 -19.44
CA ILE A 45 7.05 13.37 -18.23
C ILE A 45 8.47 12.80 -18.38
N MET A 46 9.00 12.76 -19.61
CA MET A 46 10.33 12.22 -19.93
C MET A 46 11.38 13.33 -19.95
N THR A 47 12.56 13.06 -19.39
CA THR A 47 13.75 13.92 -19.50
C THR A 47 14.78 13.28 -20.43
N ILE A 48 15.76 14.04 -20.94
CA ILE A 48 16.81 13.51 -21.82
C ILE A 48 17.59 12.36 -21.15
N PRO A 49 18.03 12.45 -19.88
CA PRO A 49 18.73 11.34 -19.21
C PRO A 49 17.88 10.07 -19.05
N LYS A 50 16.59 10.22 -18.75
CA LYS A 50 15.67 9.07 -18.66
C LYS A 50 15.49 8.41 -20.04
N GLY A 51 15.35 9.21 -21.09
CA GLY A 51 15.28 8.72 -22.46
C GLY A 51 16.56 7.98 -22.89
N ALA A 52 17.74 8.54 -22.57
CA ALA A 52 19.05 7.95 -22.80
C ALA A 52 19.17 6.55 -22.20
N LYS A 53 18.82 6.41 -20.92
CA LYS A 53 18.81 5.12 -20.21
C LYS A 53 17.87 4.11 -20.87
N MET A 54 16.66 4.53 -21.25
CA MET A 54 15.67 3.64 -21.88
C MET A 54 16.06 3.16 -23.29
N LYS A 55 16.80 3.97 -24.04
CA LYS A 55 17.24 3.63 -25.41
C LYS A 55 18.65 3.05 -25.47
N GLY A 56 19.35 2.94 -24.32
CA GLY A 56 20.73 2.49 -24.26
C GLY A 56 21.70 3.42 -25.00
N VAL A 57 21.39 4.72 -25.07
CA VAL A 57 22.23 5.71 -25.74
C VAL A 57 23.13 6.39 -24.72
N SER A 58 24.44 6.42 -24.98
CA SER A 58 25.43 7.01 -24.08
C SER A 58 25.16 8.49 -23.81
N MET A 59 25.14 8.87 -22.54
CA MET A 59 25.02 10.28 -22.15
C MET A 59 26.19 11.12 -22.67
N ILE A 60 27.38 10.55 -22.80
CA ILE A 60 28.55 11.23 -23.38
C ILE A 60 28.27 11.62 -24.84
N ASP A 61 27.66 10.73 -25.62
CA ASP A 61 27.35 10.99 -27.03
C ASP A 61 26.27 12.06 -27.18
N ILE A 62 25.25 12.02 -26.31
CA ILE A 62 24.17 13.01 -26.27
C ILE A 62 24.73 14.39 -25.91
N VAL A 63 25.51 14.48 -24.84
CA VAL A 63 26.17 15.73 -24.42
C VAL A 63 27.07 16.28 -25.52
N SER A 64 27.89 15.42 -26.14
CA SER A 64 28.78 15.80 -27.24
C SER A 64 28.02 16.37 -28.44
N ALA A 65 26.88 15.78 -28.79
CA ALA A 65 26.04 16.25 -29.89
C ALA A 65 25.42 17.63 -29.59
N PHE A 66 24.95 17.86 -28.36
CA PHE A 66 24.41 19.16 -27.95
C PHE A 66 25.50 20.24 -27.88
N MET A 67 26.68 19.93 -27.35
CA MET A 67 27.82 20.86 -27.34
C MET A 67 28.26 21.22 -28.77
N LYS A 68 28.31 20.25 -29.68
CA LYS A 68 28.61 20.49 -31.10
C LYS A 68 27.55 21.35 -31.79
N ALA A 69 26.30 21.28 -31.35
CA ALA A 69 25.21 22.14 -31.80
C ALA A 69 25.19 23.53 -31.14
N GLY A 70 26.16 23.82 -30.26
CA GLY A 70 26.34 25.13 -29.62
C GLY A 70 25.57 25.32 -28.32
N PHE A 71 25.14 24.24 -27.66
CA PHE A 71 24.53 24.29 -26.33
C PHE A 71 25.57 24.19 -25.21
N THR A 72 25.35 24.93 -24.13
CA THR A 72 26.01 24.75 -22.83
C THR A 72 25.05 24.09 -21.85
N LEU A 73 25.53 23.16 -21.04
CA LEU A 73 24.69 22.42 -20.08
C LEU A 73 24.60 23.18 -18.75
N GLU A 74 23.41 23.18 -18.15
CA GLU A 74 23.17 23.68 -16.79
C GLU A 74 22.52 22.59 -15.92
N GLY A 75 22.86 22.56 -14.62
CA GLY A 75 22.34 21.59 -13.63
C GLY A 75 23.34 20.50 -13.22
N GLU A 76 22.93 19.61 -12.31
CA GLU A 76 23.72 18.43 -11.89
C GLU A 76 23.92 17.47 -13.09
N MET A 77 25.18 17.13 -13.37
CA MET A 77 25.51 16.20 -14.45
C MET A 77 25.07 14.77 -14.09
N PRO A 78 24.29 14.08 -14.94
CA PRO A 78 24.05 12.65 -14.79
C PRO A 78 25.38 11.89 -14.88
N ASN A 79 25.50 10.76 -14.18
CA ASN A 79 26.70 9.93 -14.23
C ASN A 79 27.04 9.57 -15.69
N LEU A 80 28.19 10.06 -16.18
CA LEU A 80 28.57 10.02 -17.60
C LEU A 80 29.12 8.65 -18.02
N HIS A 81 29.48 7.79 -17.06
CA HIS A 81 29.91 6.43 -17.32
C HIS A 81 28.70 5.50 -17.30
N GLY A 82 28.25 5.10 -18.49
CA GLY A 82 27.37 3.95 -18.63
C GLY A 82 28.19 2.67 -18.45
N ASP A 83 27.74 1.77 -17.58
CA ASP A 83 28.28 0.41 -17.46
C ASP A 83 27.95 -0.39 -18.72
N ASP A 84 28.78 -0.25 -19.76
CA ASP A 84 28.93 -1.23 -20.84
C ASP A 84 30.15 -0.91 -21.71
N ALA A 85 31.27 -1.61 -21.51
CA ALA A 85 32.24 -1.90 -22.57
C ALA A 85 33.28 -2.96 -22.14
N SER A 86 33.00 -4.21 -22.53
CA SER A 86 34.00 -5.27 -22.63
C SER A 86 35.11 -4.93 -23.65
N ALA A 87 36.33 -5.32 -23.30
CA ALA A 87 37.58 -5.07 -24.03
C ALA A 87 37.62 -5.59 -25.49
N LYS A 88 38.36 -4.87 -26.34
CA LYS A 88 39.29 -5.44 -27.33
C LYS A 88 40.24 -4.39 -27.94
N GLY A 89 41.55 -4.60 -27.76
CA GLY A 89 42.59 -4.21 -28.74
C GLY A 89 43.55 -3.08 -28.36
N ALA A 90 44.74 -3.45 -27.87
CA ALA A 90 45.98 -2.67 -27.86
C ALA A 90 46.55 -2.48 -29.31
N PRO A 91 47.64 -1.71 -29.61
CA PRO A 91 48.69 -1.28 -28.68
C PRO A 91 49.39 0.10 -28.90
N ALA A 92 50.22 0.44 -27.91
CA ALA A 92 51.58 1.00 -27.99
C ALA A 92 51.86 2.50 -27.76
N GLU A 93 52.98 2.69 -27.04
CA GLU A 93 53.84 3.87 -26.81
C GLU A 93 53.34 4.94 -25.83
N ALA A 94 54.13 5.56 -24.94
CA ALA A 94 55.45 5.38 -24.32
C ALA A 94 55.69 6.66 -23.48
N ALA A 95 56.47 6.58 -22.40
CA ALA A 95 57.15 7.71 -21.71
C ALA A 95 56.25 8.70 -20.92
N THR A 96 56.59 9.22 -19.74
CA THR A 96 57.81 9.20 -18.92
C THR A 96 57.48 9.71 -17.52
N THR A 97 58.14 9.11 -16.54
CA THR A 97 58.57 9.59 -15.21
C THR A 97 58.57 11.09 -14.93
N HIS A 98 58.11 11.47 -13.73
CA HIS A 98 58.86 12.34 -12.81
C HIS A 98 58.53 12.01 -11.34
N THR A 99 59.57 11.60 -10.62
CA THR A 99 59.71 11.49 -9.16
C THR A 99 59.95 12.85 -8.53
N GLU A 100 59.40 13.09 -7.33
CA GLU A 100 60.06 13.86 -6.27
C GLU A 100 59.55 13.40 -4.89
N GLU A 101 60.48 12.90 -4.06
CA GLU A 101 60.34 12.55 -2.63
C GLU A 101 60.42 13.81 -1.76
N SER A 102 59.62 13.98 -0.70
CA SER A 102 59.97 13.72 0.73
C SER A 102 59.23 14.82 1.52
N ASN A 103 58.69 14.68 2.74
CA ASN A 103 59.12 13.97 3.93
C ASN A 103 57.92 13.76 4.88
N ALA A 104 58.07 12.76 5.74
CA ALA A 104 57.18 12.28 6.78
C ALA A 104 56.84 13.31 7.89
N ASN A 105 55.67 13.14 8.52
CA ASN A 105 55.64 12.69 9.93
C ASN A 105 54.26 12.16 10.37
N ASP A 106 54.31 10.93 10.90
CA ASP A 106 53.59 10.34 12.03
C ASP A 106 52.06 10.13 12.07
N ASN A 107 51.73 8.82 12.04
CA ASN A 107 50.83 8.08 12.95
C ASN A 107 49.33 8.40 12.99
N ALA A 108 48.57 7.57 12.28
CA ALA A 108 47.35 6.94 12.82
C ALA A 108 46.99 5.70 11.96
N GLU A 109 47.34 4.51 12.43
CA GLU A 109 46.73 3.26 11.98
C GLU A 109 45.32 3.12 12.59
N ALA A 110 44.46 2.44 11.83
CA ALA A 110 43.24 1.74 12.22
C ALA A 110 41.94 2.56 12.43
N ASN A 111 41.15 2.68 11.36
CA ASN A 111 39.79 2.14 11.23
C ASN A 111 39.10 2.81 10.02
N ALA A 112 39.17 2.16 8.86
CA ALA A 112 38.32 2.51 7.73
C ALA A 112 37.13 1.54 7.76
N GLU A 113 35.95 2.06 8.11
CA GLU A 113 34.67 1.38 7.90
C GLU A 113 34.43 1.26 6.39
N ASP A 114 34.39 0.02 5.88
CA ASP A 114 33.97 -0.30 4.51
C ASP A 114 32.48 0.03 4.36
N THR A 115 32.16 1.16 3.75
CA THR A 115 30.79 1.49 3.33
C THR A 115 30.59 1.02 1.88
N VAL A 116 30.07 -0.20 1.72
CA VAL A 116 29.70 -0.78 0.41
C VAL A 116 28.50 -0.02 -0.16
N THR A 117 28.52 0.32 -1.46
CA THR A 117 27.44 1.08 -2.11
C THR A 117 26.21 0.21 -2.42
N ASP A 118 25.01 0.79 -2.44
CA ASP A 118 23.75 0.07 -2.76
C ASP A 118 23.83 -0.65 -4.13
N SER A 119 24.56 -0.09 -5.09
CA SER A 119 24.76 -0.70 -6.42
C SER A 119 25.59 -1.98 -6.37
N GLU A 120 26.62 -2.02 -5.52
CA GLU A 120 27.46 -3.21 -5.34
C GLU A 120 26.70 -4.33 -4.63
N ARG A 121 25.80 -3.98 -3.69
CA ARG A 121 24.93 -4.95 -3.01
C ARG A 121 23.91 -5.58 -3.95
N VAL A 122 23.31 -4.79 -4.83
CA VAL A 122 22.39 -5.30 -5.87
C VAL A 122 23.10 -6.34 -6.75
N GLU A 123 24.34 -6.08 -7.17
CA GLU A 123 25.10 -7.03 -7.99
C GLU A 123 25.51 -8.30 -7.23
N GLN A 124 25.85 -8.19 -5.94
CA GLN A 124 26.08 -9.36 -5.10
C GLN A 124 24.83 -10.25 -5.00
N LEU A 125 23.65 -9.66 -4.73
CA LEU A 125 22.38 -10.40 -4.67
C LEU A 125 22.00 -11.05 -6.01
N LYS A 126 22.25 -10.38 -7.15
CA LYS A 126 22.08 -11.01 -8.49
C LYS A 126 22.97 -12.24 -8.65
N GLY A 127 24.18 -12.22 -8.10
CA GLY A 127 25.08 -13.37 -8.09
C GLY A 127 24.46 -14.59 -7.40
N PHE A 128 23.87 -14.39 -6.23
CA PHE A 128 23.17 -15.45 -5.48
C PHE A 128 21.91 -15.95 -6.20
N LEU A 129 21.10 -15.05 -6.75
CA LEU A 129 19.93 -15.42 -7.57
C LEU A 129 20.31 -16.28 -8.77
N LYS A 130 21.39 -15.91 -9.46
CA LYS A 130 21.88 -16.67 -10.62
C LYS A 130 22.32 -18.08 -10.22
N ARG A 131 22.98 -18.22 -9.07
CA ARG A 131 23.41 -19.53 -8.53
C ARG A 131 22.20 -20.44 -8.25
N LEU A 132 21.17 -19.91 -7.60
CA LEU A 132 19.90 -20.60 -7.37
C LEU A 132 19.22 -20.99 -8.69
N GLY A 133 19.14 -20.05 -9.64
CA GLY A 133 18.56 -20.28 -10.97
C GLY A 133 19.32 -21.32 -11.82
N THR A 134 20.61 -21.53 -11.56
CA THR A 134 21.41 -22.58 -12.23
C THR A 134 21.28 -23.97 -11.59
N GLY A 135 20.49 -24.12 -10.53
CA GLY A 135 20.23 -25.40 -9.87
C GLY A 135 21.27 -25.79 -8.81
N GLU A 136 22.02 -24.82 -8.28
CA GLU A 136 22.86 -25.04 -7.10
C GLU A 136 21.99 -25.35 -5.87
N GLU A 137 22.48 -26.22 -4.98
CA GLU A 137 21.72 -26.67 -3.82
C GLU A 137 21.53 -25.51 -2.83
N LEU A 138 20.29 -25.34 -2.36
CA LEU A 138 19.86 -24.20 -1.54
C LEU A 138 20.69 -24.07 -0.26
N GLY A 139 21.06 -25.20 0.38
CA GLY A 139 21.90 -25.22 1.57
C GLY A 139 23.29 -24.61 1.35
N ALA A 140 23.97 -24.97 0.25
CA ALA A 140 25.29 -24.42 -0.08
C ALA A 140 25.24 -22.91 -0.37
N VAL A 141 24.22 -22.46 -1.11
CA VAL A 141 24.03 -21.03 -1.41
C VAL A 141 23.71 -20.24 -0.14
N ARG A 142 22.95 -20.84 0.79
CA ARG A 142 22.64 -20.25 2.11
C ARG A 142 23.87 -20.07 3.00
N GLU A 143 24.78 -21.05 3.06
CA GLU A 143 26.01 -20.92 3.85
C GLU A 143 26.90 -19.79 3.35
N ASP A 144 27.10 -19.71 2.03
CA ASP A 144 27.88 -18.64 1.40
C ASP A 144 27.23 -17.28 1.63
N PHE A 145 25.91 -17.21 1.46
CA PHE A 145 25.13 -16.00 1.71
C PHE A 145 25.28 -15.54 3.17
N ALA A 146 25.11 -16.46 4.12
CA ALA A 146 25.22 -16.16 5.54
C ALA A 146 26.63 -15.67 5.93
N SER A 147 27.67 -16.20 5.28
CA SER A 147 29.05 -15.78 5.53
C SER A 147 29.35 -14.38 5.01
N GLN A 148 28.81 -14.00 3.85
CA GLN A 148 29.09 -12.71 3.19
C GLN A 148 28.22 -11.57 3.75
N PHE A 149 26.99 -11.87 4.16
CA PHE A 149 26.02 -10.89 4.65
C PHE A 149 25.90 -10.84 6.18
N LYS A 150 26.79 -11.53 6.92
CA LYS A 150 26.79 -11.58 8.39
C LYS A 150 26.79 -10.20 9.08
N HIS A 151 27.34 -9.19 8.41
CA HIS A 151 27.50 -7.82 8.92
C HIS A 151 26.65 -6.81 8.14
N VAL A 152 25.78 -7.26 7.24
CA VAL A 152 24.95 -6.39 6.41
C VAL A 152 23.57 -6.29 7.04
N GLU A 153 23.07 -5.06 7.19
CA GLU A 153 21.78 -4.80 7.80
C GLU A 153 20.65 -5.33 6.91
N ALA A 154 19.60 -5.91 7.51
CA ALA A 154 18.44 -6.42 6.77
C ALA A 154 17.79 -5.33 5.90
N SER A 155 17.80 -4.08 6.38
CA SER A 155 17.26 -2.93 5.65
C SER A 155 18.03 -2.60 4.36
N GLU A 156 19.34 -2.84 4.33
CA GLU A 156 20.19 -2.61 3.16
C GLU A 156 19.97 -3.68 2.11
N ILE A 157 19.79 -4.91 2.58
CA ILE A 157 19.45 -6.04 1.74
C ILE A 157 18.07 -5.81 1.08
N MET A 158 17.08 -5.33 1.83
CA MET A 158 15.76 -4.99 1.28
C MET A 158 15.80 -3.85 0.26
N LYS A 159 16.62 -2.81 0.50
CA LYS A 159 16.81 -1.72 -0.48
C LYS A 159 17.34 -2.28 -1.80
N ALA A 160 18.27 -3.22 -1.71
CA ALA A 160 18.81 -3.90 -2.88
C ALA A 160 17.76 -4.82 -3.55
N GLU A 161 16.95 -5.57 -2.80
CA GLU A 161 15.80 -6.34 -3.35
C GLU A 161 14.77 -5.44 -4.06
N GLN A 162 14.47 -4.27 -3.49
CA GLN A 162 13.60 -3.29 -4.12
C GLN A 162 14.21 -2.70 -5.40
N GLY A 163 15.54 -2.53 -5.41
CA GLY A 163 16.31 -2.21 -6.62
C GLY A 163 16.11 -3.26 -7.71
N LEU A 164 16.24 -4.55 -7.36
CA LEU A 164 16.03 -5.67 -8.29
C LEU A 164 14.63 -5.67 -8.89
N MET A 165 13.59 -5.47 -8.08
CA MET A 165 12.23 -5.40 -8.61
C MET A 165 12.01 -4.19 -9.53
N ARG A 166 12.60 -3.03 -9.21
CA ARG A 166 12.56 -1.83 -10.07
C ARG A 166 13.27 -2.07 -11.41
N GLU A 167 14.29 -2.91 -11.43
CA GLU A 167 14.99 -3.36 -12.64
C GLU A 167 14.23 -4.44 -13.43
N GLY A 168 13.12 -4.94 -12.88
CA GLY A 168 12.22 -5.89 -13.55
C GLY A 168 12.44 -7.36 -13.18
N THR A 169 13.22 -7.65 -12.13
CA THR A 169 13.38 -9.02 -11.63
C THR A 169 12.01 -9.57 -11.16
N PRO A 170 11.60 -10.78 -11.58
CA PRO A 170 10.33 -11.38 -11.17
C PRO A 170 10.20 -11.53 -9.65
N LEU A 171 8.99 -11.35 -9.13
CA LEU A 171 8.71 -11.49 -7.69
C LEU A 171 9.12 -12.87 -7.14
N GLU A 172 8.90 -13.94 -7.92
CA GLU A 172 9.27 -15.31 -7.55
C GLU A 172 10.79 -15.46 -7.34
N GLU A 173 11.61 -14.75 -8.11
CA GLU A 173 13.07 -14.76 -7.94
C GLU A 173 13.46 -13.94 -6.70
N VAL A 174 12.91 -12.74 -6.52
CA VAL A 174 13.17 -11.91 -5.32
C VAL A 174 12.73 -12.62 -4.04
N GLN A 175 11.66 -13.42 -4.09
CA GLN A 175 11.23 -14.24 -2.95
C GLN A 175 12.29 -15.27 -2.52
N GLN A 176 13.11 -15.79 -3.45
CA GLN A 176 14.21 -16.70 -3.10
C GLN A 176 15.32 -16.01 -2.31
N LEU A 177 15.54 -14.70 -2.51
CA LEU A 177 16.45 -13.91 -1.67
C LEU A 177 15.92 -13.80 -0.25
N CYS A 178 14.62 -13.59 -0.08
CA CYS A 178 14.00 -13.58 1.24
C CYS A 178 14.17 -14.92 1.99
N ASP A 179 14.14 -16.06 1.28
CA ASP A 179 14.43 -17.39 1.84
C ASP A 179 15.92 -17.66 2.11
N LEU A 180 16.81 -16.85 1.51
CA LEU A 180 18.24 -16.84 1.76
C LEU A 180 18.58 -15.97 2.98
N HIS A 181 17.89 -14.84 3.13
CA HIS A 181 18.10 -13.92 4.23
C HIS A 181 17.57 -14.53 5.54
N SER A 182 16.51 -15.33 5.50
CA SER A 182 16.07 -16.12 6.67
C SER A 182 17.17 -17.08 7.17
N ALA A 183 18.06 -17.56 6.29
CA ALA A 183 19.16 -18.45 6.65
C ALA A 183 20.30 -17.77 7.43
N LEU A 184 20.41 -16.43 7.38
CA LEU A 184 21.26 -15.68 8.33
C LEU A 184 20.82 -15.89 9.78
N PHE A 185 19.58 -16.37 10.00
CA PHE A 185 18.94 -16.50 11.30
C PHE A 185 18.69 -17.96 11.73
N HIS A 186 19.02 -18.95 10.88
CA HIS A 186 18.79 -20.37 11.15
C HIS A 186 20.12 -21.09 11.44
N GLY A 187 20.47 -21.28 12.73
CA GLY A 187 21.66 -22.06 13.08
C GLY A 187 22.01 -22.17 14.58
N SER A 188 21.47 -21.31 15.43
CA SER A 188 21.63 -21.38 16.88
C SER A 188 20.28 -21.05 17.52
N THR A 189 19.98 -21.60 18.68
CA THR A 189 18.73 -21.41 19.42
C THR A 189 18.27 -19.95 19.35
N ILE A 190 17.16 -19.73 18.62
CA ILE A 190 16.61 -18.42 18.25
C ILE A 190 16.60 -17.45 19.44
N HIS A 191 16.31 -17.94 20.65
CA HIS A 191 16.29 -17.16 21.88
C HIS A 191 17.65 -16.57 22.32
N GLU A 192 18.76 -17.30 22.19
CA GLU A 192 20.08 -16.84 22.68
C GLU A 192 20.74 -15.83 21.73
N GLN A 193 20.43 -15.91 20.43
CA GLN A 193 20.82 -14.89 19.46
C GLN A 193 19.85 -13.71 19.46
N MET A 194 18.55 -13.91 19.73
CA MET A 194 17.61 -12.81 19.92
C MET A 194 18.00 -11.92 21.11
N ASP A 195 18.46 -12.47 22.23
CA ASP A 195 18.91 -11.65 23.38
C ASP A 195 20.26 -10.93 23.10
N ALA A 196 21.20 -11.60 22.41
CA ALA A 196 22.51 -11.04 22.09
C ALA A 196 22.46 -10.02 20.94
N GLU A 197 21.55 -10.21 19.99
CA GLU A 197 21.26 -9.27 18.91
C GLU A 197 20.29 -8.18 19.40
N HIS A 198 19.33 -8.44 20.30
CA HIS A 198 18.59 -7.36 20.98
C HIS A 198 19.57 -6.43 21.71
N ALA A 199 20.56 -6.96 22.42
CA ALA A 199 21.55 -6.12 23.11
C ALA A 199 22.46 -5.33 22.13
N LYS A 200 22.74 -5.86 20.93
CA LYS A 200 23.52 -5.15 19.91
C LYS A 200 22.69 -4.17 19.08
N VAL A 201 21.47 -4.54 18.74
CA VAL A 201 20.46 -3.72 18.09
C VAL A 201 20.06 -2.60 19.05
N GLU A 202 19.88 -2.83 20.34
CA GLU A 202 19.65 -1.79 21.36
C GLU A 202 20.87 -0.85 21.49
N ALA A 203 22.10 -1.39 21.46
CA ALA A 203 23.32 -0.58 21.45
C ALA A 203 23.57 0.20 20.13
N VAL A 204 23.02 -0.26 19.00
CA VAL A 204 23.12 0.39 17.67
C VAL A 204 21.93 1.31 17.40
N LEU A 205 20.75 1.01 17.94
CA LEU A 205 19.55 1.86 17.98
C LEU A 205 19.79 3.09 18.86
N GLU A 206 20.64 3.00 19.89
CA GLU A 206 21.16 4.16 20.63
C GLU A 206 22.08 5.07 19.79
N ALA A 207 22.64 4.56 18.68
CA ALA A 207 23.62 5.29 17.86
C ALA A 207 23.04 6.03 16.64
N GLN A 208 21.76 5.84 16.30
CA GLN A 208 21.09 6.60 15.23
C GLN A 208 19.82 7.31 15.74
N GLU A 209 19.73 8.64 15.55
CA GLU A 209 18.51 9.44 15.79
C GLU A 209 17.26 8.92 15.03
N LYS A 210 17.43 7.98 14.08
CA LYS A 210 16.37 7.36 13.26
C LYS A 210 15.58 6.24 13.96
N SER A 211 16.13 5.65 15.03
CA SER A 211 15.44 4.66 15.88
C SER A 211 14.37 5.30 16.79
N GLN A 212 14.59 6.55 17.20
CA GLN A 212 13.73 7.21 18.17
C GLN A 212 12.27 7.33 17.70
N SER A 213 12.00 7.44 16.39
CA SER A 213 10.64 7.59 15.87
C SER A 213 9.82 6.30 15.99
N VAL A 214 10.34 5.14 15.55
CA VAL A 214 9.60 3.88 15.61
C VAL A 214 9.38 3.42 17.06
N VAL A 215 10.39 3.58 17.92
CA VAL A 215 10.28 3.26 19.35
C VAL A 215 9.21 4.13 19.99
N THR A 216 9.23 5.44 19.74
CA THR A 216 8.19 6.36 20.27
C THR A 216 6.78 5.94 19.83
N LEU A 217 6.60 5.59 18.55
CA LEU A 217 5.29 5.18 18.02
C LEU A 217 4.82 3.81 18.55
N ILE A 218 5.75 2.89 18.85
CA ILE A 218 5.44 1.60 19.48
C ILE A 218 5.11 1.79 20.98
N GLU A 219 5.73 2.74 21.65
CA GLU A 219 5.46 3.05 23.07
C GLU A 219 4.21 3.93 23.26
N THR A 220 3.79 4.64 22.23
CA THR A 220 2.58 5.48 22.26
C THR A 220 1.34 4.59 22.33
N VAL A 221 0.76 4.49 23.53
CA VAL A 221 -0.45 3.69 23.78
C VAL A 221 -1.59 4.09 22.85
N GLY A 222 -2.18 3.08 22.19
CA GLY A 222 -3.28 3.27 21.24
C GLY A 222 -2.84 3.59 19.81
N HIS A 223 -1.57 3.92 19.59
CA HIS A 223 -1.02 4.07 18.24
C HIS A 223 -1.13 2.74 17.46
N PRO A 224 -1.38 2.75 16.13
CA PRO A 224 -1.47 1.52 15.34
C PRO A 224 -0.26 0.58 15.48
N LEU A 225 0.98 1.12 15.50
CA LEU A 225 2.19 0.30 15.71
C LEU A 225 2.30 -0.27 17.14
N ASN A 226 1.86 0.47 18.16
CA ASN A 226 1.76 -0.07 19.52
C ASN A 226 0.83 -1.28 19.54
N ARG A 227 -0.37 -1.16 18.98
CA ARG A 227 -1.35 -2.27 18.93
C ARG A 227 -0.83 -3.48 18.16
N LEU A 228 -0.28 -3.29 16.96
CA LEU A 228 0.29 -4.39 16.18
C LEU A 228 1.47 -5.07 16.91
N THR A 229 2.26 -4.30 17.66
CA THR A 229 3.35 -4.84 18.47
C THR A 229 2.84 -5.68 19.64
N GLU A 230 1.79 -5.22 20.34
CA GLU A 230 1.16 -6.00 21.42
C GLU A 230 0.50 -7.29 20.89
N GLU A 231 -0.12 -7.23 19.71
CA GLU A 231 -0.65 -8.41 19.01
C GLU A 231 0.48 -9.41 18.69
N ASN A 232 1.64 -8.94 18.24
CA ASN A 232 2.81 -9.77 17.98
C ASN A 232 3.39 -10.41 19.25
N LYS A 233 3.48 -9.67 20.36
CA LYS A 233 3.92 -10.23 21.66
C LYS A 233 2.98 -11.33 22.17
N ALA A 234 1.68 -11.10 22.05
CA ALA A 234 0.66 -12.07 22.46
C ALA A 234 0.69 -13.31 21.56
N LEU A 235 0.87 -13.13 20.25
CA LEU A 235 1.04 -14.23 19.29
C LEU A 235 2.31 -15.03 19.55
N ASP A 236 3.45 -14.39 19.81
CA ASP A 236 4.70 -15.10 20.11
C ASP A 236 4.59 -15.96 21.37
N THR A 237 4.01 -15.39 22.43
CA THR A 237 3.71 -16.12 23.68
C THR A 237 2.82 -17.34 23.42
N LEU A 238 1.80 -17.18 22.55
CA LEU A 238 0.92 -18.27 22.14
C LEU A 238 1.72 -19.34 21.37
N ILE A 239 2.56 -18.95 20.42
CA ILE A 239 3.36 -19.88 19.62
C ILE A 239 4.29 -20.72 20.51
N GLU A 240 4.98 -20.11 21.47
CA GLU A 240 5.86 -20.85 22.41
C GLU A 240 5.08 -21.88 23.24
N SER A 241 3.88 -21.52 23.69
CA SER A 241 2.98 -22.46 24.35
C SER A 241 2.58 -23.63 23.43
N LEU A 242 2.28 -23.32 22.16
CA LEU A 242 1.88 -24.31 21.16
C LEU A 242 3.04 -25.23 20.77
N LYS A 243 4.27 -24.73 20.64
CA LYS A 243 5.47 -25.55 20.37
C LYS A 243 5.69 -26.62 21.44
N THR A 244 5.45 -26.27 22.71
CA THR A 244 5.47 -27.25 23.80
C THR A 244 4.39 -28.33 23.64
N LYS A 245 3.19 -27.95 23.19
CA LYS A 245 2.09 -28.91 22.93
C LYS A 245 2.33 -29.76 21.69
N VAL A 246 2.99 -29.22 20.66
CA VAL A 246 3.43 -29.98 19.47
C VAL A 246 4.38 -31.09 19.87
N ALA A 247 5.40 -30.78 20.67
CA ALA A 247 6.36 -31.78 21.15
C ALA A 247 5.69 -32.91 21.96
N ASN A 248 4.62 -32.59 22.69
CA ASN A 248 3.84 -33.56 23.47
C ASN A 248 2.66 -34.18 22.70
N GLN A 249 2.50 -33.85 21.42
CA GLN A 249 1.37 -34.26 20.56
C GLN A 249 0.00 -34.05 21.23
N SER A 250 -0.19 -32.90 21.87
CA SER A 250 -1.39 -32.57 22.67
C SER A 250 -2.15 -31.37 22.13
N ILE A 251 -2.02 -31.06 20.83
CA ILE A 251 -2.71 -29.94 20.20
C ILE A 251 -4.20 -30.26 20.05
N THR A 252 -5.04 -29.25 20.26
CA THR A 252 -6.50 -29.32 20.08
C THR A 252 -6.95 -28.44 18.90
N LEU A 253 -8.20 -28.62 18.44
CA LEU A 253 -8.78 -27.72 17.43
C LEU A 253 -8.91 -26.28 17.96
N GLU A 254 -9.10 -26.12 19.26
CA GLU A 254 -9.20 -24.81 19.92
C GLU A 254 -7.85 -24.07 19.88
N ASP A 255 -6.74 -24.79 20.08
CA ASP A 255 -5.38 -24.27 19.90
C ASP A 255 -5.13 -23.78 18.46
N VAL A 256 -5.56 -24.57 17.46
CA VAL A 256 -5.45 -24.19 16.04
C VAL A 256 -6.29 -22.95 15.74
N ASN A 257 -7.50 -22.86 16.29
CA ASN A 257 -8.36 -21.68 16.11
C ASN A 257 -7.83 -20.44 16.85
N ALA A 258 -7.15 -20.62 17.99
CA ALA A 258 -6.51 -19.54 18.72
C ALA A 258 -5.41 -18.87 17.87
N VAL A 259 -4.47 -19.65 17.32
CA VAL A 259 -3.40 -19.08 16.48
C VAL A 259 -3.91 -18.52 15.16
N ARG A 260 -5.00 -19.08 14.61
CA ARG A 260 -5.63 -18.61 13.36
C ARG A 260 -6.15 -17.17 13.40
N GLN A 261 -6.33 -16.59 14.58
CA GLN A 261 -6.61 -15.16 14.74
C GLN A 261 -5.54 -14.27 14.06
N VAL A 262 -4.33 -14.81 13.81
CA VAL A 262 -3.27 -14.14 13.03
C VAL A 262 -3.75 -13.69 11.65
N SER A 263 -4.77 -14.36 11.09
CA SER A 263 -5.39 -13.96 9.82
C SER A 263 -5.93 -12.53 9.86
N ILE A 264 -6.45 -12.09 11.01
CA ILE A 264 -6.98 -10.73 11.21
C ILE A 264 -5.83 -9.74 11.39
N HIS A 265 -4.74 -10.13 12.08
CA HIS A 265 -3.51 -9.34 12.17
C HIS A 265 -2.94 -9.08 10.77
N TYR A 266 -2.84 -10.12 9.95
CA TYR A 266 -2.38 -10.04 8.57
C TYR A 266 -3.30 -9.22 7.67
N ALA A 267 -4.62 -9.26 7.90
CA ALA A 267 -5.56 -8.37 7.21
C ALA A 267 -5.28 -6.90 7.56
N LYS A 268 -5.09 -6.55 8.84
CA LYS A 268 -4.77 -5.17 9.26
C LYS A 268 -3.54 -4.63 8.53
N LYS A 269 -2.41 -5.36 8.54
CA LYS A 269 -1.20 -4.88 7.84
C LYS A 269 -1.35 -4.94 6.30
N GLY A 270 -2.07 -5.93 5.79
CA GLY A 270 -2.34 -6.11 4.35
C GLY A 270 -3.25 -5.04 3.74
N ASP A 271 -4.22 -4.56 4.50
CA ASP A 271 -5.18 -3.57 4.03
C ASP A 271 -4.73 -2.13 4.35
N LEU A 272 -4.06 -1.92 5.49
CA LEU A 272 -3.75 -0.58 6.01
C LEU A 272 -2.29 -0.14 5.77
N LEU A 273 -1.32 -1.06 5.74
CA LEU A 273 0.10 -0.69 5.65
C LEU A 273 0.68 -0.94 4.24
N TYR A 274 0.53 -2.15 3.70
CA TYR A 274 1.13 -2.52 2.42
C TYR A 274 0.65 -1.67 1.23
N PRO A 275 -0.66 -1.41 1.04
CA PRO A 275 -1.14 -0.61 -0.07
C PRO A 275 -0.68 0.84 0.06
N HIS A 276 -0.61 1.35 1.29
CA HIS A 276 -0.18 2.71 1.57
C HIS A 276 1.30 2.91 1.26
N LEU A 277 2.18 2.00 1.73
CA LEU A 277 3.60 1.97 1.35
C LEU A 277 3.79 1.95 -0.18
N LYS A 278 3.00 1.14 -0.88
CA LYS A 278 3.09 1.01 -2.33
C LYS A 278 2.62 2.27 -3.06
N VAL A 279 1.44 2.78 -2.73
CA VAL A 279 0.78 3.83 -3.50
C VAL A 279 1.32 5.22 -3.16
N ALA A 280 1.53 5.51 -1.88
CA ALA A 280 1.98 6.83 -1.44
C ALA A 280 3.51 6.99 -1.50
N TYR A 281 4.28 5.90 -1.33
CA TYR A 281 5.74 5.97 -1.20
C TYR A 281 6.52 5.20 -2.27
N ASP A 282 5.86 4.49 -3.19
CA ASP A 282 6.51 3.61 -4.18
C ASP A 282 7.40 2.52 -3.54
N ILE A 283 7.01 2.07 -2.34
CA ILE A 283 7.70 1.02 -1.60
C ILE A 283 6.88 -0.27 -1.64
N SER A 284 7.25 -1.17 -2.57
CA SER A 284 6.49 -2.38 -2.83
C SER A 284 7.24 -3.70 -2.61
N GLY A 285 8.58 -3.72 -2.59
CA GLY A 285 9.35 -4.98 -2.53
C GLY A 285 9.10 -5.80 -1.27
N PRO A 286 9.50 -5.27 -0.10
CA PRO A 286 9.32 -5.98 1.16
C PRO A 286 7.86 -6.30 1.47
N SER A 287 6.95 -5.36 1.19
CA SER A 287 5.52 -5.52 1.46
C SER A 287 4.86 -6.60 0.59
N MET A 288 5.21 -6.70 -0.70
CA MET A 288 4.63 -7.73 -1.59
C MET A 288 5.10 -9.15 -1.23
N VAL A 289 6.38 -9.30 -0.84
CA VAL A 289 6.88 -10.61 -0.42
C VAL A 289 6.26 -11.02 0.92
N MET A 290 6.22 -10.12 1.90
CA MET A 290 5.58 -10.41 3.19
C MET A 290 4.09 -10.77 3.01
N TRP A 291 3.36 -10.04 2.16
CA TRP A 291 1.95 -10.33 1.90
C TRP A 291 1.74 -11.72 1.29
N THR A 292 2.64 -12.15 0.40
CA THR A 292 2.59 -13.53 -0.15
C THR A 292 2.78 -14.56 0.96
N VAL A 293 3.77 -14.34 1.83
CA VAL A 293 4.04 -15.22 2.97
C VAL A 293 2.87 -15.26 3.96
N ASP A 294 2.21 -14.14 4.22
CA ASP A 294 1.00 -14.09 5.06
C ASP A 294 -0.13 -14.95 4.50
N GLY A 295 -0.31 -14.90 3.18
CA GLY A 295 -1.25 -15.74 2.45
C GLY A 295 -0.95 -17.22 2.66
N ASP A 296 0.31 -17.62 2.45
CA ASP A 296 0.76 -19.01 2.63
C ASP A 296 0.54 -19.52 4.07
N ILE A 297 0.87 -18.70 5.07
CA ILE A 297 0.68 -19.01 6.49
C ILE A 297 -0.82 -19.21 6.78
N ARG A 298 -1.67 -18.27 6.32
CA ARG A 298 -3.12 -18.32 6.50
C ARG A 298 -3.73 -19.56 5.86
N ASP A 299 -3.33 -19.85 4.62
CA ASP A 299 -3.85 -20.99 3.86
C ASP A 299 -3.40 -22.32 4.50
N THR A 300 -2.17 -22.38 5.01
CA THR A 300 -1.66 -23.54 5.76
C THR A 300 -2.44 -23.78 7.04
N PHE A 301 -2.61 -22.75 7.90
CA PHE A 301 -3.45 -22.89 9.09
C PHE A 301 -4.91 -23.25 8.74
N GLY A 302 -5.46 -22.66 7.68
CA GLY A 302 -6.80 -22.96 7.19
C GLY A 302 -6.98 -24.40 6.70
N ARG A 303 -5.94 -24.99 6.08
CA ARG A 303 -5.88 -26.41 5.71
C ARG A 303 -5.80 -27.28 6.96
N LEU A 304 -4.89 -26.99 7.89
CA LEU A 304 -4.67 -27.78 9.10
C LEU A 304 -5.91 -27.80 10.02
N ALA A 305 -6.67 -26.70 10.08
CA ALA A 305 -7.91 -26.61 10.86
C ALA A 305 -9.07 -27.48 10.32
N LYS A 306 -9.02 -27.87 9.04
CA LYS A 306 -10.03 -28.75 8.41
C LYS A 306 -9.73 -30.23 8.63
N SER A 307 -8.54 -30.57 9.13
CA SER A 307 -8.13 -31.94 9.37
C SER A 307 -8.91 -32.55 10.54
N ALA A 308 -9.56 -33.69 10.30
CA ALA A 308 -10.27 -34.43 11.35
C ALA A 308 -9.35 -35.27 12.25
N ILE A 309 -8.08 -35.45 11.84
CA ILE A 309 -7.09 -36.31 12.51
C ILE A 309 -5.74 -35.57 12.51
N PHE A 310 -5.06 -35.56 13.66
CA PHE A 310 -3.72 -34.99 13.81
C PHE A 310 -2.67 -36.11 13.76
N THR A 311 -2.14 -36.35 12.56
CA THR A 311 -1.07 -37.31 12.28
C THR A 311 0.31 -36.73 12.60
N GLU A 312 1.36 -37.54 12.58
CA GLU A 312 2.75 -37.07 12.70
C GLU A 312 3.08 -35.97 11.67
N SER A 313 2.73 -36.20 10.40
CA SER A 313 2.88 -35.20 9.34
C SER A 313 2.06 -33.91 9.57
N TRP A 314 0.95 -33.98 10.30
CA TRP A 314 0.17 -32.80 10.67
C TRP A 314 0.93 -31.97 11.71
N TYR A 315 1.57 -32.62 12.69
CA TYR A 315 2.38 -31.95 13.70
C TYR A 315 3.64 -31.32 13.09
N GLU A 316 4.29 -31.99 12.14
CA GLU A 316 5.41 -31.42 11.37
C GLU A 316 4.98 -30.16 10.59
N ASP A 317 3.88 -30.24 9.84
CA ASP A 317 3.31 -29.09 9.11
C ASP A 317 2.94 -27.94 10.07
N PHE A 318 2.35 -28.27 11.22
CA PHE A 318 1.93 -27.28 12.21
C PHE A 318 3.11 -26.58 12.88
N ASP A 319 4.16 -27.32 13.24
CA ASP A 319 5.40 -26.74 13.78
C ASP A 319 6.11 -25.83 12.78
N ALA A 320 6.15 -26.26 11.51
CA ALA A 320 6.75 -25.49 10.43
C ALA A 320 6.02 -24.16 10.20
N VAL A 321 4.68 -24.15 10.20
CA VAL A 321 3.91 -22.90 10.04
C VAL A 321 3.99 -22.00 11.29
N LEU A 322 4.07 -22.58 12.50
CA LEU A 322 4.33 -21.80 13.72
C LEU A 322 5.68 -21.08 13.65
N THR A 323 6.74 -21.78 13.22
CA THR A 323 8.07 -21.19 13.03
C THR A 323 8.04 -20.09 11.98
N ARG A 324 7.37 -20.32 10.83
CA ARG A 324 7.20 -19.31 9.79
C ARG A 324 6.41 -18.08 10.27
N THR A 325 5.49 -18.26 11.21
CA THR A 325 4.74 -17.17 11.85
C THR A 325 5.65 -16.33 12.77
N GLN A 326 6.56 -16.95 13.52
CA GLN A 326 7.55 -16.22 14.33
C GLN A 326 8.54 -15.43 13.48
N GLU A 327 8.99 -16.00 12.35
CA GLU A 327 9.80 -15.27 11.39
C GLU A 327 9.07 -14.02 10.86
N MET A 328 7.75 -14.10 10.69
CA MET A 328 6.94 -12.96 10.27
C MET A 328 6.87 -11.89 11.36
N ILE A 329 6.71 -12.27 12.64
CA ILE A 329 6.78 -11.32 13.77
C ILE A 329 8.10 -10.55 13.75
N TYR A 330 9.22 -11.26 13.57
CA TYR A 330 10.54 -10.63 13.47
C TYR A 330 10.62 -9.64 12.30
N LYS A 331 10.19 -10.05 11.10
CA LYS A 331 10.15 -9.17 9.93
C LYS A 331 9.24 -7.97 10.15
N GLU A 332 8.13 -8.12 10.83
CA GLU A 332 7.27 -6.98 11.12
C GLU A 332 7.97 -5.95 12.03
N GLN A 333 8.56 -6.42 13.13
CA GLN A 333 9.20 -5.56 14.13
C GLN A 333 10.46 -4.87 13.62
N ASN A 334 11.28 -5.58 12.83
CA ASN A 334 12.60 -5.11 12.41
C ASN A 334 12.62 -4.50 11.00
N ILE A 335 11.59 -4.77 10.19
CA ILE A 335 11.54 -4.35 8.80
C ILE A 335 10.31 -3.49 8.53
N LEU A 336 9.11 -4.03 8.72
CA LEU A 336 7.88 -3.34 8.31
C LEU A 336 7.57 -2.11 9.16
N PHE A 337 7.64 -2.23 10.49
CA PHE A 337 7.27 -1.14 11.39
C PHE A 337 8.23 0.05 11.30
N PRO A 338 9.57 -0.14 11.26
CA PRO A 338 10.50 0.96 11.01
C PRO A 338 10.24 1.64 9.66
N LEU A 339 9.98 0.85 8.61
CA LEU A 339 9.68 1.37 7.28
C LEU A 339 8.40 2.24 7.28
N CYS A 340 7.34 1.78 7.94
CA CYS A 340 6.12 2.59 8.09
C CYS A 340 6.39 3.85 8.92
N ALA A 341 7.11 3.74 10.05
CA ALA A 341 7.42 4.87 10.93
C ALA A 341 8.27 5.95 10.25
N GLU A 342 9.18 5.56 9.35
CA GLU A 342 10.02 6.51 8.59
C GLU A 342 9.24 7.25 7.51
N ASN A 343 8.23 6.62 6.91
CA ASN A 343 7.55 7.16 5.75
C ASN A 343 6.22 7.86 6.09
N PHE A 344 5.44 7.30 7.01
CA PHE A 344 4.06 7.72 7.25
C PHE A 344 4.00 9.01 8.06
N THR A 345 3.16 9.94 7.60
CA THR A 345 2.87 11.18 8.31
C THR A 345 1.88 10.96 9.46
N ALA A 346 1.83 11.90 10.41
CA ALA A 346 0.87 11.86 11.51
C ALA A 346 -0.59 11.77 11.03
N GLN A 347 -0.95 12.49 9.95
CA GLN A 347 -2.32 12.46 9.42
C GLN A 347 -2.71 11.09 8.85
N GLU A 348 -1.77 10.40 8.21
CA GLU A 348 -1.98 9.05 7.71
C GLU A 348 -2.10 8.06 8.87
N TRP A 349 -1.30 8.22 9.93
CA TRP A 349 -1.45 7.43 11.16
C TRP A 349 -2.82 7.64 11.82
N TYR A 350 -3.37 8.86 11.82
CA TYR A 350 -4.72 9.10 12.32
C TYR A 350 -5.78 8.38 11.49
N GLN A 351 -5.65 8.38 10.17
CA GLN A 351 -6.56 7.66 9.28
C GLN A 351 -6.43 6.14 9.48
N ILE A 352 -5.21 5.61 9.57
CA ILE A 352 -4.97 4.19 9.89
C ILE A 352 -5.58 3.84 11.25
N TYR A 353 -5.39 4.68 12.28
CA TYR A 353 -6.01 4.50 13.59
C TYR A 353 -7.55 4.43 13.49
N LYS A 354 -8.18 5.33 12.73
CA LYS A 354 -9.63 5.30 12.49
C LYS A 354 -10.05 3.99 11.84
N ASP A 355 -9.32 3.52 10.84
CA ASP A 355 -9.68 2.31 10.09
C ASP A 355 -9.42 1.02 10.87
N THR A 356 -8.50 1.01 11.84
CA THR A 356 -8.31 -0.14 12.75
C THR A 356 -9.55 -0.45 13.61
N ALA A 357 -10.51 0.49 13.69
CA ALA A 357 -11.81 0.29 14.35
C ALA A 357 -12.66 -0.80 13.70
N GLN A 358 -12.43 -1.10 12.43
CA GLN A 358 -13.24 -2.03 11.64
C GLN A 358 -12.84 -3.50 11.87
N TYR A 359 -11.74 -3.74 12.57
CA TYR A 359 -11.18 -5.08 12.79
C TYR A 359 -11.42 -5.56 14.21
N GLU A 360 -11.61 -6.87 14.36
CA GLU A 360 -11.84 -7.49 15.66
C GLU A 360 -10.60 -7.42 16.58
N GLU A 361 -10.87 -7.52 17.88
CA GLU A 361 -9.86 -7.73 18.91
C GLU A 361 -9.40 -9.18 18.89
N ILE A 362 -8.09 -9.39 18.88
CA ILE A 362 -7.46 -10.70 18.72
C ILE A 362 -6.37 -10.89 19.77
N PHE A 363 -6.08 -12.14 20.11
CA PHE A 363 -5.05 -12.51 21.10
C PHE A 363 -5.21 -11.85 22.47
N GLY A 364 -6.42 -11.39 22.81
CA GLY A 364 -6.68 -10.66 24.05
C GLY A 364 -6.18 -9.22 24.06
N VAL A 365 -5.79 -8.66 22.91
CA VAL A 365 -5.35 -7.27 22.77
C VAL A 365 -6.56 -6.39 22.47
N GLU A 366 -6.99 -5.65 23.49
CA GLU A 366 -8.10 -4.71 23.42
C GLU A 366 -7.70 -3.40 22.73
N ARG A 367 -8.68 -2.74 22.08
CA ARG A 367 -8.44 -1.44 21.48
C ARG A 367 -8.38 -0.35 22.56
N VAL A 368 -7.23 0.32 22.64
CA VAL A 368 -7.06 1.52 23.46
C VAL A 368 -7.17 2.78 22.61
N ALA A 369 -7.88 3.79 23.12
CA ALA A 369 -8.05 5.06 22.40
C ALA A 369 -6.73 5.83 22.30
N TRP A 370 -6.44 6.34 21.11
CA TRP A 370 -5.33 7.26 20.88
C TRP A 370 -5.87 8.70 20.86
N THR A 371 -5.79 9.37 22.00
CA THR A 371 -6.41 10.69 22.24
C THR A 371 -6.03 11.74 21.19
N GLU A 372 -4.77 11.76 20.76
CA GLU A 372 -4.29 12.71 19.74
C GLU A 372 -5.01 12.52 18.41
N ALA A 373 -5.16 11.27 17.96
CA ALA A 373 -5.88 10.95 16.72
C ALA A 373 -7.37 11.26 16.84
N GLU A 374 -8.02 10.96 17.96
CA GLU A 374 -9.44 11.29 18.18
C GLU A 374 -9.70 12.79 18.05
N LEU A 375 -8.82 13.62 18.63
CA LEU A 375 -8.91 15.08 18.53
C LEU A 375 -8.68 15.55 17.09
N ALA A 376 -7.64 15.07 16.42
CA ALA A 376 -7.31 15.47 15.06
C ALA A 376 -8.41 15.07 14.05
N LEU A 377 -8.99 13.88 14.21
CA LEU A 377 -10.09 13.39 13.36
C LEU A 377 -11.38 14.17 13.60
N ALA A 378 -11.68 14.55 14.85
CA ALA A 378 -12.84 15.38 15.16
C ALA A 378 -12.75 16.77 14.51
N ASP A 379 -11.56 17.38 14.52
CA ASP A 379 -11.31 18.70 13.92
C ASP A 379 -11.30 18.67 12.37
N SER A 380 -10.96 17.52 11.77
CA SER A 380 -10.92 17.34 10.30
C SER A 380 -12.29 17.33 9.62
N HIS A 381 -13.38 17.33 10.38
CA HIS A 381 -14.76 17.46 9.87
C HIS A 381 -15.12 18.89 9.42
N ALA A 382 -14.17 19.83 9.39
CA ALA A 382 -14.35 21.11 8.73
C ALA A 382 -14.55 20.91 7.20
N PRO A 383 -15.55 21.53 6.57
CA PRO A 383 -15.78 21.38 5.13
C PRO A 383 -14.56 21.89 4.35
N ALA A 384 -13.90 20.98 3.62
CA ALA A 384 -12.79 21.33 2.74
C ALA A 384 -13.28 22.21 1.57
N SER A 385 -12.49 23.25 1.30
CA SER A 385 -12.52 24.26 0.23
C SER A 385 -13.53 24.08 -0.92
N ALA A 386 -14.33 25.14 -1.14
CA ALA A 386 -15.25 25.33 -2.27
C ALA A 386 -14.57 25.50 -3.65
N THR A 387 -13.41 24.88 -3.89
CA THR A 387 -12.60 25.18 -5.08
C THR A 387 -12.80 24.25 -6.27
N ASP A 388 -13.49 23.09 -6.18
CA ASP A 388 -13.61 22.17 -7.33
C ASP A 388 -14.94 21.40 -7.47
N ASN A 389 -16.07 21.95 -6.98
CA ASN A 389 -17.39 21.28 -7.12
C ASN A 389 -17.43 19.85 -6.51
N THR A 390 -16.54 19.60 -5.54
CA THR A 390 -16.34 18.33 -4.85
C THR A 390 -17.05 18.35 -3.50
N ILE A 391 -17.89 17.34 -3.25
CA ILE A 391 -18.53 17.06 -1.97
C ILE A 391 -17.64 16.12 -1.16
N ALA A 392 -17.26 16.56 0.04
CA ALA A 392 -16.68 15.68 1.05
C ALA A 392 -17.78 14.96 1.84
N LEU A 393 -17.66 13.64 1.96
CA LEU A 393 -18.52 12.74 2.73
C LEU A 393 -17.66 12.07 3.81
N ILE A 394 -18.31 11.46 4.81
CA ILE A 394 -17.62 10.80 5.94
C ILE A 394 -16.63 9.71 5.47
N GLY A 395 -16.95 9.04 4.35
CA GLY A 395 -16.16 7.95 3.76
C GLY A 395 -15.35 8.31 2.52
N GLY A 396 -15.18 9.59 2.19
CA GLY A 396 -14.40 10.01 1.03
C GLY A 396 -14.89 11.31 0.39
N SER A 397 -14.58 11.53 -0.89
CA SER A 397 -15.08 12.70 -1.62
C SER A 397 -15.49 12.33 -3.05
N MET A 398 -16.43 13.08 -3.61
CA MET A 398 -16.89 12.92 -4.99
C MET A 398 -17.35 14.27 -5.55
N THR A 399 -17.18 14.47 -6.85
CA THR A 399 -17.75 15.63 -7.56
C THR A 399 -19.28 15.56 -7.61
N LEU A 400 -19.95 16.70 -7.81
CA LEU A 400 -21.40 16.72 -8.03
C LEU A 400 -21.85 15.80 -9.16
N ASP A 401 -21.11 15.77 -10.27
CA ASP A 401 -21.44 14.94 -11.44
C ASP A 401 -21.33 13.44 -11.11
N GLN A 402 -20.35 13.05 -10.29
CA GLN A 402 -20.19 11.66 -9.82
C GLN A 402 -21.33 11.26 -8.88
N LEU A 403 -21.75 12.15 -7.97
CA LEU A 403 -22.87 11.88 -7.07
C LEU A 403 -24.18 11.70 -7.85
N ASP A 404 -24.47 12.58 -8.81
CA ASP A 404 -25.68 12.49 -9.64
C ASP A 404 -25.69 11.20 -10.47
N ALA A 405 -24.58 10.88 -11.15
CA ALA A 405 -24.46 9.65 -11.93
C ALA A 405 -24.62 8.39 -11.06
N MET A 406 -24.06 8.37 -9.86
CA MET A 406 -24.21 7.25 -8.91
C MET A 406 -25.68 7.04 -8.51
N LEU A 407 -26.38 8.11 -8.11
CA LEU A 407 -27.79 8.04 -7.71
C LEU A 407 -28.72 7.62 -8.86
N ASN A 408 -28.38 8.00 -10.10
CA ASN A 408 -29.12 7.62 -11.31
C ASN A 408 -28.81 6.19 -11.80
N THR A 409 -27.69 5.60 -11.35
CA THR A 409 -27.30 4.21 -11.69
C THR A 409 -27.89 3.18 -10.73
N MET A 410 -28.23 3.60 -9.50
CA MET A 410 -28.85 2.73 -8.50
C MET A 410 -30.14 2.11 -9.05
N PRO A 411 -30.37 0.79 -8.92
CA PRO A 411 -31.55 0.10 -9.46
C PRO A 411 -32.79 0.32 -8.58
N MET A 412 -33.02 1.56 -8.14
CA MET A 412 -34.09 1.97 -7.23
C MET A 412 -34.55 3.38 -7.60
N GLU A 413 -35.84 3.65 -7.46
CA GLU A 413 -36.33 5.03 -7.48
C GLU A 413 -36.07 5.65 -6.12
N VAL A 414 -35.41 6.80 -6.10
CA VAL A 414 -35.08 7.55 -4.90
C VAL A 414 -35.91 8.83 -4.89
N THR A 415 -36.51 9.18 -3.76
CA THR A 415 -37.13 10.49 -3.52
C THR A 415 -36.74 10.98 -2.13
N PHE A 416 -36.36 12.25 -2.01
CA PHE A 416 -36.01 12.87 -0.73
C PHE A 416 -36.91 14.08 -0.45
N VAL A 417 -37.52 14.06 0.72
CA VAL A 417 -38.32 15.14 1.29
C VAL A 417 -37.59 15.66 2.52
N ASP A 418 -37.38 16.96 2.62
CA ASP A 418 -36.63 17.52 3.75
C ASP A 418 -37.47 17.63 5.04
N HIS A 419 -36.85 18.15 6.10
CA HIS A 419 -37.49 18.35 7.40
C HIS A 419 -38.67 19.35 7.39
N GLU A 420 -38.74 20.22 6.38
CA GLU A 420 -39.83 21.17 6.14
C GLU A 420 -40.97 20.58 5.28
N ASP A 421 -40.93 19.27 5.03
CA ASP A 421 -41.90 18.54 4.20
C ASP A 421 -41.88 18.96 2.72
N ILE A 422 -40.77 19.52 2.25
CA ILE A 422 -40.58 19.94 0.85
C ILE A 422 -39.91 18.82 0.05
N ASN A 423 -40.47 18.51 -1.11
CA ASN A 423 -39.86 17.56 -2.04
C ASN A 423 -38.62 18.19 -2.70
N ARG A 424 -37.43 17.70 -2.33
CA ARG A 424 -36.15 18.31 -2.74
C ARG A 424 -35.50 17.59 -3.91
N TYR A 425 -35.69 16.28 -4.01
CA TYR A 425 -34.94 15.47 -4.95
C TYR A 425 -35.68 14.19 -5.33
N PHE A 426 -35.47 13.76 -6.56
CA PHE A 426 -35.61 12.37 -6.97
C PHE A 426 -34.56 12.09 -8.04
N ASN A 427 -34.07 10.85 -8.11
CA ASN A 427 -33.14 10.44 -9.15
C ASN A 427 -33.83 10.38 -10.53
N ASP A 428 -33.08 10.43 -11.62
CA ASP A 428 -33.60 10.23 -12.97
C ASP A 428 -33.77 8.73 -13.30
N GLY A 429 -34.45 8.41 -14.41
CA GLY A 429 -34.64 7.04 -14.90
C GLY A 429 -36.10 6.60 -15.02
N GLU A 430 -36.31 5.33 -15.37
CA GLU A 430 -37.65 4.75 -15.49
C GLU A 430 -38.32 4.66 -14.11
N LYS A 431 -39.55 5.19 -14.00
CA LYS A 431 -40.29 5.23 -12.73
C LYS A 431 -41.69 4.62 -12.84
N VAL A 432 -41.99 3.75 -11.90
CA VAL A 432 -43.28 3.12 -11.65
C VAL A 432 -44.22 4.11 -10.96
N PHE A 433 -43.68 5.01 -10.14
CA PHE A 433 -44.42 6.15 -9.61
C PHE A 433 -43.95 7.43 -10.30
N LYS A 434 -44.85 8.06 -11.07
CA LYS A 434 -44.51 9.29 -11.81
C LYS A 434 -44.05 10.38 -10.84
N ARG A 435 -42.90 11.00 -11.15
CA ARG A 435 -42.31 12.13 -10.42
C ARG A 435 -42.14 13.31 -11.40
N PRO A 436 -43.17 14.14 -11.61
CA PRO A 436 -43.03 15.30 -12.49
C PRO A 436 -42.07 16.30 -11.85
N THR A 437 -41.18 16.91 -12.64
CA THR A 437 -40.22 17.94 -12.17
C THR A 437 -40.88 19.16 -11.53
N THR A 438 -42.13 19.43 -11.87
CA THR A 438 -42.96 20.45 -11.20
C THR A 438 -43.29 20.13 -9.74
N ALA A 439 -42.99 18.92 -9.24
CA ALA A 439 -43.15 18.55 -7.83
C ALA A 439 -41.97 19.01 -6.95
N ILE A 440 -40.80 19.26 -7.54
CA ILE A 440 -39.64 19.77 -6.80
C ILE A 440 -39.95 21.15 -6.22
N GLY A 441 -39.54 21.36 -4.97
CA GLY A 441 -39.75 22.61 -4.24
C GLY A 441 -41.18 22.81 -3.72
N ARG A 442 -42.06 21.82 -3.88
CA ARG A 442 -43.42 21.84 -3.33
C ARG A 442 -43.50 21.02 -2.05
N ASP A 443 -44.45 21.39 -1.22
CA ASP A 443 -44.93 20.59 -0.12
C ASP A 443 -45.36 19.19 -0.63
N VAL A 444 -44.84 18.15 0.03
CA VAL A 444 -45.09 16.72 -0.26
C VAL A 444 -46.57 16.36 -0.21
N TYR A 445 -47.35 16.96 0.68
CA TYR A 445 -48.78 16.74 0.85
C TYR A 445 -49.54 17.15 -0.42
N SER A 446 -49.12 18.24 -1.07
CA SER A 446 -49.72 18.72 -2.32
C SER A 446 -49.45 17.83 -3.54
N CYS A 447 -48.53 16.86 -3.40
CA CYS A 447 -48.19 15.91 -4.45
C CYS A 447 -49.05 14.64 -4.39
N HIS A 448 -49.89 14.49 -3.36
CA HIS A 448 -50.67 13.28 -3.11
C HIS A 448 -52.18 13.57 -3.20
N PRO A 449 -53.00 12.58 -3.64
CA PRO A 449 -54.45 12.73 -3.61
C PRO A 449 -54.98 12.91 -2.18
N PRO A 450 -56.14 13.59 -1.98
CA PRO A 450 -56.69 13.88 -0.64
C PRO A 450 -56.94 12.65 0.25
N LYS A 451 -57.12 11.46 -0.35
CA LYS A 451 -57.28 10.20 0.40
C LYS A 451 -55.96 9.62 0.92
N VAL A 452 -54.84 9.98 0.31
CA VAL A 452 -53.49 9.45 0.62
C VAL A 452 -52.71 10.43 1.49
N GLU A 453 -52.95 11.74 1.34
CA GLU A 453 -52.28 12.78 2.12
C GLU A 453 -52.26 12.52 3.64
N PRO A 454 -53.37 12.13 4.31
CA PRO A 454 -53.34 11.87 5.76
C PRO A 454 -52.42 10.72 6.16
N ILE A 455 -52.24 9.73 5.26
CA ILE A 455 -51.35 8.59 5.49
C ILE A 455 -49.90 9.06 5.43
N VAL A 456 -49.54 9.86 4.41
CA VAL A 456 -48.20 10.43 4.25
C VAL A 456 -47.83 11.28 5.46
N ARG A 457 -48.76 12.15 5.90
CA ARG A 457 -48.59 12.96 7.10
C ARG A 457 -48.35 12.11 8.34
N GLY A 458 -49.13 11.06 8.54
CA GLY A 458 -48.95 10.13 9.67
C GLY A 458 -47.59 9.43 9.66
N ILE A 459 -47.07 9.07 8.48
CA ILE A 459 -45.73 8.46 8.34
C ILE A 459 -44.64 9.47 8.73
N ILE A 460 -44.65 10.67 8.13
CA ILE A 460 -43.66 11.72 8.40
C ILE A 460 -43.68 12.14 9.88
N ASP A 461 -44.86 12.31 10.47
CA ASP A 461 -44.99 12.67 11.89
C ASP A 461 -44.42 11.58 12.80
N SER A 462 -44.57 10.29 12.45
CA SER A 462 -43.98 9.19 13.22
C SER A 462 -42.46 9.20 13.16
N PHE A 463 -41.87 9.56 12.01
CA PHE A 463 -40.43 9.70 11.85
C PHE A 463 -39.88 10.89 12.63
N ARG A 464 -40.55 12.04 12.54
CA ARG A 464 -40.18 13.27 13.25
C ARG A 464 -40.21 13.09 14.78
N LYS A 465 -41.16 12.32 15.30
CA LYS A 465 -41.27 11.99 16.74
C LYS A 465 -40.29 10.92 17.21
N GLY A 466 -39.68 10.17 16.29
CA GLY A 466 -38.85 9.01 16.63
C GLY A 466 -39.65 7.75 16.98
N ASP A 467 -40.95 7.71 16.67
CA ASP A 467 -41.79 6.53 16.92
C ASP A 467 -41.41 5.36 15.98
N ARG A 468 -40.87 5.69 14.80
CA ARG A 468 -40.41 4.76 13.77
C ARG A 468 -39.22 5.34 13.01
N ASP A 469 -38.38 4.46 12.47
CA ASP A 469 -37.31 4.84 11.53
C ASP A 469 -37.58 4.34 10.11
N ASN A 470 -38.52 3.40 9.94
CA ASN A 470 -38.93 2.92 8.62
C ASN A 470 -40.42 2.55 8.57
N VAL A 471 -40.97 2.59 7.36
CA VAL A 471 -42.27 2.04 6.99
C VAL A 471 -42.13 1.35 5.63
N ALA A 472 -42.24 0.03 5.64
CA ALA A 472 -42.17 -0.80 4.44
C ALA A 472 -43.57 -1.15 3.90
N VAL A 473 -43.74 -1.07 2.59
CA VAL A 473 -44.96 -1.43 1.87
C VAL A 473 -44.60 -2.37 0.71
N TRP A 474 -45.26 -3.52 0.68
CA TRP A 474 -45.15 -4.51 -0.40
C TRP A 474 -46.41 -4.45 -1.25
N LEU A 475 -46.26 -4.27 -2.56
CA LEU A 475 -47.40 -4.15 -3.46
C LEU A 475 -47.11 -4.76 -4.83
N GLU A 476 -48.16 -5.22 -5.51
CA GLU A 476 -48.08 -5.61 -6.92
C GLU A 476 -48.64 -4.50 -7.80
N LYS A 477 -47.91 -4.15 -8.86
CA LYS A 477 -48.34 -3.15 -9.84
C LYS A 477 -47.94 -3.60 -11.23
N GLN A 478 -48.86 -3.54 -12.19
CA GLN A 478 -48.63 -4.02 -13.55
C GLN A 478 -48.11 -5.48 -13.61
N GLY A 479 -48.53 -6.33 -12.66
CA GLY A 479 -48.11 -7.74 -12.57
C GLY A 479 -46.69 -7.96 -12.02
N ARG A 480 -46.01 -6.91 -11.57
CA ARG A 480 -44.66 -6.99 -10.97
C ARG A 480 -44.72 -6.66 -9.47
N PRO A 481 -43.93 -7.36 -8.62
CA PRO A 481 -43.84 -7.06 -7.20
C PRO A 481 -42.90 -5.88 -6.95
N PHE A 482 -43.33 -4.95 -6.11
CA PHE A 482 -42.56 -3.78 -5.70
C PHE A 482 -42.40 -3.74 -4.18
N TYR A 483 -41.21 -3.33 -3.76
CA TYR A 483 -40.89 -2.98 -2.39
C TYR A 483 -40.73 -1.46 -2.29
N VAL A 484 -41.59 -0.82 -1.49
CA VAL A 484 -41.51 0.61 -1.20
C VAL A 484 -41.11 0.77 0.26
N ASN A 485 -40.04 1.52 0.52
CA ASN A 485 -39.56 1.77 1.87
C ASN A 485 -39.43 3.28 2.12
N TYR A 486 -40.15 3.76 3.13
CA TYR A 486 -40.02 5.12 3.65
C TYR A 486 -39.11 5.07 4.87
N MET A 487 -38.10 5.93 4.95
CA MET A 487 -37.11 5.92 6.02
C MET A 487 -36.90 7.32 6.59
N ALA A 488 -36.77 7.42 7.91
CA ALA A 488 -36.33 8.64 8.57
C ALA A 488 -34.85 8.88 8.26
N VAL A 489 -34.52 10.06 7.73
CA VAL A 489 -33.14 10.50 7.55
C VAL A 489 -32.76 11.34 8.77
N ARG A 490 -31.67 10.95 9.45
CA ARG A 490 -31.20 11.61 10.66
C ARG A 490 -29.73 12.04 10.52
N ASP A 491 -29.37 13.14 11.17
CA ASP A 491 -27.98 13.59 11.25
C ASP A 491 -27.17 12.81 12.31
N GLN A 492 -25.88 13.13 12.46
CA GLN A 492 -24.98 12.49 13.44
C GLN A 492 -25.44 12.67 14.90
N ASN A 493 -26.27 13.67 15.19
CA ASN A 493 -26.85 13.94 16.50
C ASN A 493 -28.25 13.31 16.66
N ASN A 494 -28.63 12.43 15.73
CA ASN A 494 -29.92 11.74 15.68
C ASN A 494 -31.14 12.67 15.44
N ASN A 495 -30.92 13.90 14.94
CA ASN A 495 -32.01 14.82 14.61
C ASN A 495 -32.64 14.44 13.27
N TYR A 496 -33.96 14.49 13.17
CA TYR A 496 -34.68 14.27 11.91
C TYR A 496 -34.40 15.40 10.91
N ILE A 497 -33.82 15.06 9.74
CA ILE A 497 -33.49 16.01 8.67
C ILE A 497 -34.29 15.78 7.39
N GLY A 498 -35.10 14.71 7.32
CA GLY A 498 -35.99 14.45 6.20
C GLY A 498 -36.48 13.01 6.13
N THR A 499 -37.21 12.71 5.07
CA THR A 499 -37.71 11.38 4.73
C THR A 499 -37.15 10.94 3.38
N LEU A 500 -36.60 9.72 3.34
CA LEU A 500 -36.19 9.04 2.12
C LEU A 500 -37.26 8.04 1.71
N GLU A 501 -37.71 8.09 0.46
CA GLU A 501 -38.53 7.05 -0.16
C GLU A 501 -37.68 6.29 -1.18
N LEU A 502 -37.69 4.97 -1.06
CA LEU A 502 -37.05 4.04 -1.98
C LEU A 502 -38.09 3.10 -2.59
N VAL A 503 -38.09 2.96 -3.91
CA VAL A 503 -38.94 2.00 -4.63
C VAL A 503 -38.05 1.05 -5.43
N GLN A 504 -38.22 -0.25 -5.21
CA GLN A 504 -37.47 -1.28 -5.92
C GLN A 504 -38.40 -2.29 -6.59
N ASP A 505 -38.12 -2.59 -7.84
CA ASP A 505 -38.72 -3.70 -8.55
C ASP A 505 -38.10 -5.02 -8.08
N MET A 506 -38.91 -5.89 -7.48
CA MET A 506 -38.44 -7.13 -6.87
C MET A 506 -38.58 -8.34 -7.79
N GLN A 507 -38.87 -8.13 -9.09
CA GLN A 507 -39.03 -9.24 -10.04
C GLN A 507 -37.75 -10.09 -10.14
N PHE A 508 -36.57 -9.45 -10.11
CA PHE A 508 -35.28 -10.16 -10.17
C PHE A 508 -35.13 -11.17 -9.01
N ALA A 509 -35.57 -10.79 -7.80
CA ALA A 509 -35.51 -11.64 -6.62
C ALA A 509 -36.54 -12.78 -6.74
N LYS A 510 -37.78 -12.47 -7.15
CA LYS A 510 -38.84 -13.46 -7.38
C LYS A 510 -38.39 -14.53 -8.38
N ASP A 511 -37.76 -14.12 -9.47
CA ASP A 511 -37.24 -15.03 -10.50
C ASP A 511 -36.08 -15.89 -9.99
N HIS A 512 -35.14 -15.30 -9.24
CA HIS A 512 -34.00 -16.03 -8.68
C HIS A 512 -34.46 -17.17 -7.75
N PHE A 513 -35.36 -16.88 -6.81
CA PHE A 513 -35.84 -17.88 -5.86
C PHE A 513 -36.86 -18.87 -6.45
N ALA A 514 -37.51 -18.53 -7.57
CA ALA A 514 -38.35 -19.48 -8.30
C ALA A 514 -37.54 -20.54 -9.06
N ARG A 515 -36.30 -20.23 -9.48
CA ARG A 515 -35.40 -21.16 -10.17
C ARG A 515 -34.67 -22.13 -9.22
N SER A 516 -34.59 -21.78 -7.94
CA SER A 516 -33.94 -22.59 -6.90
C SER A 516 -34.89 -23.60 -6.23
N LYS A 517 -36.11 -23.73 -6.73
CA LYS A 517 -37.08 -24.79 -6.40
C LYS A 517 -37.20 -25.74 -7.59
#